data_AF-A0A815PVP8-F1
#
_entry.id   AF-A0A815PVP8-F1
#
_cell.length_a   1.000
_cell.length_b   1.000
_cell.length_c   1.000
_cell.angle_alpha   90.00
_cell.angle_beta   90.00
_cell.angle_gamma   90.00
#
_symmetry.space_group_name_H-M   'P 1'
#
loop_
_entity.id
_entity.type
_entity.pdbx_description
1 polymer ?
#
loop_
_entity_poly.entity_id
_entity_poly.type
_entity_poly.pdbx_seq_one_letter_code
_entity_poly.pdbx_strand_id
1 'polypeptide(L)'
;MLSLDLLFCYMLIILIVLQNLAVAYPRKIFRYDPKEAGAFEGDIILPPSTRGVGEAAQEARWTNGIVPYVIKSGDFNAEQEAVIVKSMRRLEQSVAINNKLCIQFRLKVSTDKHFTTIKTGAGCTSSVGQNWYSTKELTLGNGCIHEGTIMHELLHTLGFWHEQSRPDRDNYVTVQYANVLPGLEHAFNKYTTSVDTLGTPYDYESLMHYGSHDFSSNGKPTIVPKNSTAKIGQGHSLSRIDILEVQLYYQCTGPVSVEKN
;
A
#
# COMPACT_ATOMS: atom_id res chain seq x y z
N MET A 1 -55.65 27.32 -3.38
CA MET A 1 -55.32 25.89 -3.18
C MET A 1 -54.26 25.53 -4.21
N LEU A 2 -53.01 25.35 -3.79
CA LEU A 2 -51.98 24.79 -4.68
C LEU A 2 -52.32 23.30 -4.89
N SER A 3 -52.28 22.82 -6.14
CA SER A 3 -52.63 21.43 -6.45
C SER A 3 -51.66 20.47 -5.76
N LEU A 4 -52.17 19.29 -5.36
CA LEU A 4 -51.36 18.24 -4.73
C LEU A 4 -50.14 17.87 -5.58
N ASP A 5 -50.25 17.96 -6.91
CA ASP A 5 -49.16 17.68 -7.84
C ASP A 5 -47.98 18.65 -7.70
N LEU A 6 -48.25 19.93 -7.41
CA LEU A 6 -47.19 20.93 -7.20
C LEU A 6 -46.46 20.71 -5.88
N LEU A 7 -47.17 20.23 -4.86
CA LEU A 7 -46.60 19.88 -3.55
C LEU A 7 -45.67 18.65 -3.64
N PHE A 8 -46.09 17.63 -4.41
CA PHE A 8 -45.27 16.44 -4.68
C PHE A 8 -44.00 16.78 -5.45
N CYS A 9 -44.10 17.66 -6.44
CA CYS A 9 -42.94 18.09 -7.22
C CYS A 9 -41.93 18.86 -6.36
N TYR A 10 -42.40 19.75 -5.49
CA TYR A 10 -41.54 20.49 -4.54
C TYR A 10 -40.85 19.56 -3.54
N MET A 11 -41.58 18.57 -3.00
CA MET A 11 -41.04 17.55 -2.09
C MET A 11 -39.96 16.69 -2.75
N LEU A 12 -40.16 16.30 -4.01
CA LEU A 12 -39.19 15.49 -4.76
C LEU A 12 -37.92 16.29 -5.08
N ILE A 13 -38.05 17.56 -5.45
CA ILE A 13 -36.91 18.46 -5.67
C ILE A 13 -36.12 18.68 -4.38
N ILE A 14 -36.79 18.89 -3.24
CA ILE A 14 -36.13 19.02 -1.93
C ILE A 14 -35.38 17.74 -1.56
N LEU A 15 -35.96 16.55 -1.79
CA LEU A 15 -35.29 15.27 -1.56
C LEU A 15 -34.04 15.08 -2.43
N ILE A 16 -34.10 15.46 -3.72
CA ILE A 16 -32.96 15.39 -4.64
C ILE A 16 -31.87 16.39 -4.28
N VAL A 17 -32.24 17.60 -3.83
CA VAL A 17 -31.29 18.61 -3.35
C VAL A 17 -30.63 18.15 -2.05
N LEU A 18 -31.38 17.56 -1.11
CA LEU A 18 -30.82 17.01 0.13
C LEU A 18 -29.90 15.80 -0.10
N GLN A 19 -30.16 14.98 -1.13
CA GLN A 19 -29.28 13.87 -1.52
C GLN A 19 -28.00 14.33 -2.25
N ASN A 20 -28.00 15.50 -2.88
CA ASN A 20 -26.85 16.07 -3.59
C ASN A 20 -26.07 17.12 -2.79
N LEU A 21 -26.47 17.41 -1.56
CA LEU A 21 -25.61 18.13 -0.62
C LEU A 21 -24.51 17.16 -0.18
N ALA A 22 -23.43 17.14 -0.96
CA ALA A 22 -22.15 16.61 -0.51
C ALA A 22 -21.73 17.41 0.73
N VAL A 23 -22.12 16.93 1.90
CA VAL A 23 -21.53 17.38 3.16
C VAL A 23 -20.06 16.98 3.08
N ALA A 24 -19.21 17.93 2.73
CA ALA A 24 -17.78 17.80 2.90
C ALA A 24 -17.54 17.69 4.41
N TYR A 25 -17.53 16.45 4.90
CA TYR A 25 -16.96 16.17 6.20
C TYR A 25 -15.52 16.67 6.15
N PRO A 26 -15.10 17.56 7.06
CA PRO A 26 -13.68 17.82 7.19
C PRO A 26 -13.03 16.48 7.47
N ARG A 27 -12.23 15.97 6.53
CA ARG A 27 -11.27 14.91 6.86
C ARG A 27 -10.45 15.51 7.99
N LYS A 28 -10.72 15.09 9.23
CA LYS A 28 -9.64 14.99 10.21
C LYS A 28 -8.68 14.00 9.57
N ILE A 29 -7.75 14.53 8.78
CA ILE A 29 -6.52 13.83 8.46
C ILE A 29 -5.94 13.61 9.84
N PHE A 30 -6.13 12.41 10.39
CA PHE A 30 -5.32 11.93 11.49
C PHE A 30 -3.91 11.98 10.90
N ARG A 31 -3.21 13.09 11.13
CA ARG A 31 -1.84 13.25 10.67
C ARG A 31 -1.09 12.22 11.48
N TYR A 32 -0.88 11.08 10.86
CA TYR A 32 0.09 10.09 11.27
C TYR A 32 1.35 10.84 11.72
N ASP A 33 1.77 10.64 12.97
CA ASP A 33 3.06 11.12 13.43
C ASP A 33 4.07 10.00 13.15
N PRO A 34 4.93 10.16 12.13
CA PRO A 34 5.91 9.15 11.77
C PRO A 34 6.92 8.88 12.89
N LYS A 35 7.08 9.83 13.82
CA LYS A 35 7.97 9.69 14.97
C LYS A 35 7.36 8.79 16.05
N GLU A 36 6.04 8.70 16.15
CA GLU A 36 5.34 7.91 17.17
C GLU A 36 5.33 6.40 16.84
N ALA A 37 5.46 6.01 15.57
CA ALA A 37 5.51 4.58 15.19
C ALA A 37 6.93 4.01 15.08
N GLY A 38 7.96 4.84 14.90
CA GLY A 38 9.34 4.38 14.70
C GLY A 38 9.50 3.48 13.46
N ALA A 39 8.59 3.57 12.50
CA ALA A 39 8.59 2.80 11.26
C ALA A 39 9.54 3.44 10.23
N PHE A 40 10.31 2.59 9.55
CA PHE A 40 11.15 2.98 8.43
C PHE A 40 10.28 3.44 7.28
N GLU A 41 10.64 4.54 6.61
CA GLU A 41 9.79 5.08 5.53
C GLU A 41 8.32 5.26 5.96
N GLY A 42 8.08 5.54 7.24
CA GLY A 42 6.73 5.79 7.75
C GLY A 42 5.85 4.55 7.95
N ASP A 43 6.04 3.42 7.30
CA ASP A 43 5.14 2.25 7.45
C ASP A 43 5.85 0.89 7.35
N ILE A 44 7.16 0.88 7.11
CA ILE A 44 7.94 -0.36 7.04
C ILE A 44 8.55 -0.70 8.41
N ILE A 45 8.28 -1.91 8.89
CA ILE A 45 8.90 -2.46 10.10
C ILE A 45 10.17 -3.23 9.73
N LEU A 46 11.33 -2.67 10.07
CA LEU A 46 12.64 -3.32 9.92
C LEU A 46 13.06 -4.06 11.21
N PRO A 47 13.79 -5.19 11.11
CA PRO A 47 14.36 -5.84 12.29
C PRO A 47 15.42 -4.95 12.96
N PRO A 48 15.66 -5.11 14.28
CA PRO A 48 16.63 -4.30 15.02
C PRO A 48 18.05 -4.32 14.43
N SER A 49 18.47 -5.41 13.77
CA SER A 49 19.82 -5.56 13.21
C SER A 49 20.04 -4.86 11.88
N THR A 50 18.98 -4.44 11.16
CA THR A 50 19.10 -3.68 9.89
C THR A 50 18.75 -2.21 10.05
N ARG A 51 18.52 -1.74 11.29
CA ARG A 51 18.38 -0.31 11.63
C ARG A 51 19.73 0.40 11.43
N GLY A 52 20.08 0.70 10.19
CA GLY A 52 21.32 1.40 9.83
C GLY A 52 21.99 0.88 8.56
N VAL A 53 21.56 -0.27 8.03
CA VAL A 53 22.10 -0.84 6.79
C VAL A 53 20.89 -1.27 5.96
N GLY A 54 20.71 -0.67 4.78
CA GLY A 54 19.69 -1.04 3.79
C GLY A 54 19.94 -2.42 3.15
N GLU A 55 20.41 -3.37 3.95
CA GLU A 55 20.65 -4.75 3.57
C GLU A 55 19.41 -5.56 3.94
N ALA A 56 18.39 -5.45 3.08
CA ALA A 56 17.36 -6.46 2.96
C ALA A 56 17.75 -7.44 1.87
N ALA A 57 17.67 -8.73 2.22
CA ALA A 57 18.05 -9.84 1.37
C ALA A 57 17.29 -9.76 0.04
N GLN A 58 18.07 -9.72 -1.04
CA GLN A 58 17.64 -10.15 -2.36
C GLN A 58 16.88 -11.48 -2.15
N GLU A 59 15.62 -11.54 -2.60
CA GLU A 59 14.75 -12.74 -2.54
C GLU A 59 14.01 -13.05 -1.22
N ALA A 60 13.29 -12.08 -0.65
CA ALA A 60 12.32 -12.32 0.43
C ALA A 60 10.93 -12.79 -0.04
N ARG A 61 10.81 -13.50 -1.17
CA ARG A 61 9.51 -13.95 -1.69
C ARG A 61 8.84 -14.93 -0.73
N TRP A 62 7.52 -14.85 -0.62
CA TRP A 62 6.76 -15.94 -0.03
C TRP A 62 6.86 -17.18 -0.88
N THR A 63 7.21 -18.32 -0.27
CA THR A 63 7.33 -19.60 -0.97
C THR A 63 6.05 -19.90 -1.75
N ASN A 64 6.17 -20.12 -3.06
CA ASN A 64 5.06 -20.37 -3.99
C ASN A 64 3.98 -19.27 -4.02
N GLY A 65 4.28 -18.03 -3.61
CA GLY A 65 3.28 -16.96 -3.56
C GLY A 65 2.21 -17.15 -2.48
N ILE A 66 2.42 -18.07 -1.53
CA ILE A 66 1.46 -18.38 -0.48
C ILE A 66 1.82 -17.60 0.78
N VAL A 67 0.89 -16.77 1.25
CA VAL A 67 1.00 -15.99 2.49
C VAL A 67 0.02 -16.56 3.53
N PRO A 68 0.48 -17.39 4.47
CA PRO A 68 -0.33 -17.79 5.61
C PRO A 68 -0.57 -16.59 6.52
N TYR A 69 -1.81 -16.37 6.95
CA TYR A 69 -2.16 -15.28 7.86
C TYR A 69 -3.04 -15.72 9.03
N VAL A 70 -2.99 -14.91 10.09
CA VAL A 70 -3.95 -14.94 11.21
C VAL A 70 -4.45 -13.52 11.43
N ILE A 71 -5.76 -13.34 11.57
CA ILE A 71 -6.32 -12.11 12.12
C ILE A 71 -6.41 -12.29 13.63
N LYS A 72 -5.80 -11.36 14.38
CA LYS A 72 -5.76 -11.45 15.84
C LYS A 72 -7.17 -11.29 16.42
N SER A 73 -7.60 -12.29 17.16
CA SER A 73 -8.95 -12.32 17.74
C SER A 73 -9.19 -11.13 18.66
N GLY A 74 -10.33 -10.45 18.46
CA GLY A 74 -10.75 -9.29 19.25
C GLY A 74 -10.22 -7.94 18.78
N ASP A 75 -9.29 -7.91 17.81
CA ASP A 75 -8.71 -6.65 17.30
C ASP A 75 -9.62 -5.96 16.26
N PHE A 76 -10.50 -6.72 15.60
CA PHE A 76 -11.39 -6.23 14.54
C PHE A 76 -12.82 -6.74 14.74
N ASN A 77 -13.80 -5.95 14.33
CA ASN A 77 -15.19 -6.41 14.21
C ASN A 77 -15.41 -7.12 12.86
N ALA A 78 -16.56 -7.77 12.71
CA ALA A 78 -16.89 -8.56 11.51
C ALA A 78 -16.87 -7.76 10.20
N GLU A 79 -17.26 -6.48 10.23
CA GLU A 79 -17.24 -5.62 9.04
C GLU A 79 -15.81 -5.28 8.64
N GLN A 80 -14.95 -4.96 9.61
CA GLN A 80 -13.54 -4.68 9.37
C GLN A 80 -12.81 -5.92 8.83
N GLU A 81 -13.05 -7.09 9.42
CA GLU A 81 -12.50 -8.36 8.93
C GLU A 81 -12.96 -8.65 7.49
N ALA A 82 -14.22 -8.37 7.16
CA ALA A 82 -14.74 -8.53 5.81
C ALA A 82 -14.01 -7.64 4.80
N VAL A 83 -13.68 -6.39 5.16
CA VAL A 83 -12.90 -5.48 4.30
C VAL A 83 -11.45 -5.97 4.13
N ILE A 84 -10.82 -6.48 5.19
CA ILE A 84 -9.48 -7.07 5.14
C ILE A 84 -9.46 -8.26 4.18
N VAL A 85 -10.37 -9.21 4.37
CA VAL A 85 -10.47 -10.41 3.52
C VAL A 85 -10.82 -10.03 2.08
N LYS A 86 -11.73 -9.08 1.87
CA LYS A 86 -12.07 -8.58 0.53
C LYS A 86 -10.84 -8.02 -0.18
N SER A 87 -10.03 -7.23 0.52
CA SER A 87 -8.81 -6.62 -0.04
C SER A 87 -7.77 -7.67 -0.44
N MET A 88 -7.60 -8.73 0.37
CA MET A 88 -6.78 -9.89 0.00
C MET A 88 -7.29 -10.54 -1.29
N ARG A 89 -8.59 -10.85 -1.37
CA ARG A 89 -9.19 -11.47 -2.57
C ARG A 89 -9.07 -10.58 -3.80
N ARG A 90 -9.18 -9.26 -3.63
CA ARG A 90 -8.99 -8.30 -4.71
C ARG A 90 -7.58 -8.38 -5.26
N LEU A 91 -6.56 -8.34 -4.40
CA LEU A 91 -5.16 -8.44 -4.82
C LEU A 91 -4.90 -9.77 -5.54
N GLU A 92 -5.32 -10.90 -4.96
CA GLU A 92 -5.17 -12.23 -5.58
C GLU A 92 -5.76 -12.29 -6.98
N GLN A 93 -6.96 -11.73 -7.17
CA GLN A 93 -7.64 -11.69 -8.47
C GLN A 93 -6.95 -10.75 -9.46
N SER A 94 -6.48 -9.58 -8.99
CA SER A 94 -5.80 -8.60 -9.83
C SER A 94 -4.51 -9.15 -10.45
N VAL A 95 -3.79 -10.01 -9.72
CA VAL A 95 -2.51 -10.57 -10.17
C VAL A 95 -2.64 -11.97 -10.79
N ALA A 96 -3.85 -12.53 -10.84
CA ALA A 96 -4.10 -13.84 -11.44
C ALA A 96 -3.81 -13.85 -12.95
N ILE A 97 -3.28 -14.97 -13.45
CA ILE A 97 -3.01 -15.21 -14.87
C ILE A 97 -3.79 -16.45 -15.31
N ASN A 98 -4.53 -16.36 -16.42
CA ASN A 98 -5.30 -17.48 -16.98
C ASN A 98 -6.22 -18.16 -15.94
N ASN A 99 -6.90 -17.36 -15.11
CA ASN A 99 -7.75 -17.82 -14.00
C ASN A 99 -7.04 -18.65 -12.92
N LYS A 100 -5.70 -18.63 -12.87
CA LYS A 100 -4.90 -19.24 -11.82
C LYS A 100 -4.36 -18.18 -10.88
N LEU A 101 -4.57 -18.39 -9.59
CA LEU A 101 -4.00 -17.52 -8.56
C LEU A 101 -2.48 -17.67 -8.56
N CYS A 102 -1.79 -16.54 -8.60
CA CYS A 102 -0.34 -16.49 -8.41
C CYS A 102 0.05 -16.16 -6.98
N ILE A 103 -0.74 -15.31 -6.33
CA ILE A 103 -0.66 -15.01 -4.91
C ILE A 103 -1.86 -15.64 -4.21
N GLN A 104 -1.64 -16.16 -2.99
CA GLN A 104 -2.70 -16.70 -2.16
C GLN A 104 -2.50 -16.36 -0.68
N PHE A 105 -3.41 -15.57 -0.13
CA PHE A 105 -3.62 -15.39 1.30
C PHE A 105 -4.56 -16.48 1.82
N ARG A 106 -4.04 -17.33 2.70
CA ARG A 106 -4.80 -18.38 3.36
C ARG A 106 -4.63 -18.34 4.87
N LEU A 107 -5.61 -18.87 5.59
CA LEU A 107 -5.47 -19.04 7.03
C LEU A 107 -4.25 -19.90 7.34
N LYS A 108 -3.56 -19.52 8.41
CA LYS A 108 -2.43 -20.27 8.96
C LYS A 108 -2.89 -21.64 9.48
N VAL A 109 -2.10 -22.67 9.19
CA VAL A 109 -2.22 -24.02 9.75
C VAL A 109 -1.05 -24.33 10.69
N SER A 110 -1.10 -25.46 11.40
CA SER A 110 -0.08 -25.85 12.39
C SER A 110 1.31 -26.06 11.79
N THR A 111 1.41 -26.46 10.52
CA THR A 111 2.67 -26.72 9.81
C THR A 111 3.36 -25.46 9.28
N ASP A 112 2.70 -24.29 9.32
CA ASP A 112 3.29 -23.05 8.85
C ASP A 112 4.34 -22.52 9.83
N LYS A 113 5.58 -22.47 9.35
CA LYS A 113 6.72 -21.88 10.07
C LYS A 113 6.81 -20.35 9.90
N HIS A 114 6.32 -19.84 8.77
CA HIS A 114 6.28 -18.41 8.46
C HIS A 114 4.85 -17.98 8.18
N PHE A 115 4.39 -16.90 8.81
CA PHE A 115 3.05 -16.34 8.61
C PHE A 115 3.01 -14.86 9.01
N THR A 116 1.98 -14.15 8.55
CA THR A 116 1.70 -12.77 8.95
C THR A 116 0.54 -12.71 9.95
N THR A 117 0.69 -11.91 11.00
CA THR A 117 -0.35 -11.61 11.98
C THR A 117 -0.90 -10.23 11.68
N ILE A 118 -2.19 -10.19 11.36
CA ILE A 118 -2.93 -8.95 11.13
C ILE A 118 -3.56 -8.55 12.45
N LYS A 119 -3.20 -7.37 12.94
CA LYS A 119 -3.61 -6.88 14.25
C LYS A 119 -3.93 -5.39 14.20
N THR A 120 -4.66 -4.90 15.20
CA THR A 120 -4.80 -3.45 15.38
C THR A 120 -3.58 -2.88 16.12
N GLY A 121 -3.40 -1.56 16.04
CA GLY A 121 -2.25 -0.88 16.66
C GLY A 121 -2.10 0.56 16.18
N ALA A 122 -0.89 1.10 16.36
CA ALA A 122 -0.54 2.43 15.89
C ALA A 122 -0.21 2.40 14.38
N GLY A 123 -0.89 3.25 13.60
CA GLY A 123 -0.63 3.41 12.18
C GLY A 123 -1.06 2.22 11.31
N CYS A 124 -0.68 2.32 10.04
CA CYS A 124 -0.76 1.25 9.06
C CYS A 124 0.70 0.87 8.77
N THR A 125 1.09 -0.36 9.04
CA THR A 125 2.49 -0.76 8.92
C THR A 125 2.61 -2.23 8.54
N SER A 126 3.69 -2.59 7.84
CA SER A 126 3.98 -3.98 7.50
C SER A 126 5.48 -4.27 7.45
N SER A 127 5.82 -5.55 7.58
CA SER A 127 7.17 -6.03 7.26
C SER A 127 7.28 -6.30 5.76
N VAL A 128 8.48 -6.12 5.18
CA VAL A 128 8.68 -6.36 3.74
C VAL A 128 9.03 -7.83 3.46
N GLY A 129 8.17 -8.56 2.76
CA GLY A 129 8.42 -9.94 2.33
C GLY A 129 8.46 -10.99 3.44
N GLN A 130 9.02 -12.17 3.16
CA GLN A 130 9.12 -13.35 4.03
C GLN A 130 10.35 -13.34 4.98
N ASN A 131 11.44 -12.66 4.67
CA ASN A 131 12.74 -12.92 5.31
C ASN A 131 13.10 -11.96 6.43
N TRP A 132 12.46 -12.06 7.60
CA TRP A 132 12.91 -11.33 8.81
C TRP A 132 12.65 -12.09 10.11
N TYR A 133 11.45 -12.66 10.22
CA TYR A 133 10.98 -13.43 11.37
C TYR A 133 10.06 -14.57 10.94
N SER A 134 9.91 -15.59 11.80
CA SER A 134 8.86 -16.61 11.66
C SER A 134 7.45 -16.00 11.75
N THR A 135 7.26 -14.97 12.57
CA THR A 135 6.01 -14.22 12.66
C THR A 135 6.23 -12.77 12.26
N LYS A 136 5.40 -12.28 11.35
CA LYS A 136 5.41 -10.88 10.88
C LYS A 136 4.16 -10.18 11.33
N GLU A 137 4.23 -8.87 11.42
CA GLU A 137 3.08 -8.07 11.85
C GLU A 137 2.67 -7.15 10.70
N LEU A 138 1.37 -7.18 10.41
CA LEU A 138 0.68 -6.20 9.60
C LEU A 138 -0.29 -5.49 10.56
N THR A 139 0.00 -4.22 10.84
CA THR A 139 -0.81 -3.40 11.74
C THR A 139 -1.82 -2.61 10.91
N LEU A 140 -3.10 -2.74 11.23
CA LEU A 140 -4.17 -1.90 10.68
C LEU A 140 -4.84 -1.16 11.83
N GLY A 141 -4.31 0.02 12.14
CA GLY A 141 -4.84 0.92 13.13
C GLY A 141 -6.12 1.64 12.71
N ASN A 142 -6.54 2.61 13.54
CA ASN A 142 -7.68 3.47 13.23
C ASN A 142 -7.42 4.25 11.93
N GLY A 143 -8.38 4.21 11.00
CA GLY A 143 -8.26 4.84 9.68
C GLY A 143 -7.62 3.97 8.60
N CYS A 144 -7.05 2.80 8.93
CA CYS A 144 -6.41 1.91 7.95
C CYS A 144 -7.37 0.93 7.26
N ILE A 145 -8.63 0.82 7.71
CA ILE A 145 -9.60 -0.16 7.21
C ILE A 145 -10.30 0.36 5.95
N HIS A 146 -9.54 0.46 4.87
CA HIS A 146 -10.06 0.66 3.52
C HIS A 146 -9.15 0.01 2.48
N GLU A 147 -9.74 -0.34 1.34
CA GLU A 147 -9.15 -1.29 0.38
C GLU A 147 -7.75 -0.90 -0.09
N GLY A 148 -7.54 0.37 -0.48
CA GLY A 148 -6.24 0.86 -0.95
C GLY A 148 -5.12 0.74 0.08
N THR A 149 -5.33 1.19 1.33
CA THR A 149 -4.32 1.06 2.39
C THR A 149 -4.05 -0.39 2.73
N ILE A 150 -5.09 -1.23 2.81
CA ILE A 150 -4.87 -2.66 3.09
C ILE A 150 -4.06 -3.29 1.95
N MET A 151 -4.36 -2.99 0.68
CA MET A 151 -3.57 -3.49 -0.45
C MET A 151 -2.13 -2.97 -0.44
N HIS A 152 -1.88 -1.73 -0.03
CA HIS A 152 -0.54 -1.17 0.16
C HIS A 152 0.27 -1.99 1.19
N GLU A 153 -0.30 -2.23 2.38
CA GLU A 153 0.36 -3.06 3.40
C GLU A 153 0.54 -4.52 2.98
N LEU A 154 -0.37 -5.05 2.17
CA LEU A 154 -0.24 -6.37 1.57
C LEU A 154 0.88 -6.41 0.51
N LEU A 155 1.10 -5.35 -0.27
CA LEU A 155 2.24 -5.25 -1.19
C LEU A 155 3.56 -5.23 -0.43
N HIS A 156 3.67 -4.48 0.67
CA HIS A 156 4.80 -4.61 1.59
C HIS A 156 4.98 -6.05 2.05
N THR A 157 3.91 -6.68 2.53
CA THR A 157 3.94 -8.10 2.95
C THR A 157 4.47 -9.01 1.84
N LEU A 158 4.16 -8.72 0.58
CA LEU A 158 4.62 -9.47 -0.58
C LEU A 158 6.06 -9.18 -1.00
N GLY A 159 6.70 -8.14 -0.46
CA GLY A 159 8.11 -7.81 -0.71
C GLY A 159 8.35 -6.49 -1.44
N PHE A 160 7.31 -5.68 -1.64
CA PHE A 160 7.42 -4.41 -2.36
C PHE A 160 7.79 -3.28 -1.41
N TRP A 161 8.70 -2.43 -1.86
CA TRP A 161 9.05 -1.17 -1.21
C TRP A 161 8.31 -0.02 -1.89
N HIS A 162 8.52 1.19 -1.40
CA HIS A 162 7.96 2.36 -2.05
C HIS A 162 8.57 2.67 -3.41
N GLU A 163 7.74 3.18 -4.32
CA GLU A 163 8.13 3.52 -5.69
C GLU A 163 9.15 4.68 -5.73
N GLN A 164 8.99 5.69 -4.86
CA GLN A 164 9.94 6.81 -4.78
C GLN A 164 11.31 6.44 -4.21
N SER A 165 11.45 5.21 -3.71
CA SER A 165 12.69 4.64 -3.18
C SER A 165 13.48 3.86 -4.25
N ARG A 166 12.95 3.76 -5.48
CA ARG A 166 13.65 3.17 -6.63
C ARG A 166 15.00 3.83 -6.90
N PRO A 167 16.02 3.06 -7.36
CA PRO A 167 17.34 3.60 -7.64
C PRO A 167 17.36 4.65 -8.77
N ASP A 168 16.43 4.53 -9.72
CA ASP A 168 16.26 5.40 -10.89
C ASP A 168 15.28 6.56 -10.67
N ARG A 169 14.68 6.72 -9.48
CA ARG A 169 13.61 7.71 -9.20
C ARG A 169 14.00 9.16 -9.54
N ASP A 170 15.28 9.51 -9.43
CA ASP A 170 15.77 10.86 -9.74
C ASP A 170 15.64 11.22 -11.23
N ASN A 171 15.33 10.26 -12.11
CA ASN A 171 14.99 10.53 -13.51
C ASN A 171 13.53 11.02 -13.67
N TYR A 172 12.68 10.80 -12.66
CA TYR A 172 11.23 10.96 -12.73
C TYR A 172 10.69 11.98 -11.73
N VAL A 173 11.27 12.06 -10.53
CA VAL A 173 10.87 13.00 -9.48
C VAL A 173 12.07 13.76 -8.93
N THR A 174 11.80 14.90 -8.32
CA THR A 174 12.77 15.68 -7.53
C THR A 174 12.30 15.72 -6.09
N VAL A 175 13.15 15.29 -5.15
CA VAL A 175 12.89 15.44 -3.71
C VAL A 175 13.36 16.80 -3.22
N GLN A 176 12.44 17.55 -2.62
CA GLN A 176 12.67 18.86 -2.04
C GLN A 176 13.02 18.71 -0.55
N TYR A 177 14.24 18.28 -0.25
CA TYR A 177 14.70 18.02 1.12
C TYR A 177 14.49 19.21 2.08
N ALA A 178 14.56 20.45 1.59
CA ALA A 178 14.27 21.64 2.40
C ALA A 178 12.82 21.74 2.92
N ASN A 179 11.90 20.98 2.32
CA ASN A 179 10.50 20.90 2.76
C ASN A 179 10.23 19.67 3.64
N VAL A 180 11.20 18.77 3.83
CA VAL A 180 11.02 17.55 4.63
C VAL A 180 11.07 17.89 6.13
N LEU A 181 10.32 17.15 6.95
CA LEU A 181 10.39 17.18 8.40
C LEU A 181 11.81 16.83 8.87
N PRO A 182 12.47 17.69 9.67
CA PRO A 182 13.81 17.41 10.17
C PRO A 182 13.90 16.05 10.88
N GLY A 183 14.85 15.23 10.44
CA GLY A 183 15.09 13.87 10.93
C GLY A 183 14.38 12.77 10.13
N LEU A 184 13.51 13.11 9.18
CA LEU A 184 12.79 12.15 8.31
C LEU A 184 13.32 12.12 6.87
N GLU A 185 14.47 12.73 6.59
CA GLU A 185 15.10 12.75 5.26
C GLU A 185 15.40 11.33 4.76
N HIS A 186 15.69 10.41 5.68
CA HIS A 186 15.95 9.01 5.38
C HIS A 186 14.75 8.29 4.76
N ALA A 187 13.52 8.78 4.94
CA ALA A 187 12.31 8.24 4.31
C ALA A 187 12.26 8.48 2.78
N PHE A 188 13.20 9.26 2.24
CA PHE A 188 13.33 9.56 0.81
C PHE A 188 14.62 9.00 0.21
N ASN A 189 15.31 8.11 0.92
CA ASN A 189 16.51 7.45 0.40
C ASN A 189 16.14 6.50 -0.75
N LYS A 190 17.13 6.24 -1.62
CA LYS A 190 17.01 5.26 -2.70
C LYS A 190 17.78 4.01 -2.32
N TYR A 191 17.37 2.84 -2.83
CA TYR A 191 18.08 1.58 -2.60
C TYR A 191 18.33 0.85 -3.89
N THR A 192 19.55 0.37 -4.07
CA THR A 192 19.98 -0.38 -5.26
C THR A 192 20.00 -1.89 -5.04
N THR A 193 20.02 -2.33 -3.78
CA THR A 193 20.05 -3.75 -3.39
C THR A 193 18.67 -4.28 -2.98
N SER A 194 17.87 -3.42 -2.36
CA SER A 194 16.57 -3.78 -1.79
C SER A 194 15.39 -3.51 -2.72
N VAL A 195 15.56 -2.57 -3.67
CA VAL A 195 14.53 -2.20 -4.65
C VAL A 195 15.02 -2.56 -6.04
N ASP A 196 14.37 -3.56 -6.63
CA ASP A 196 14.56 -3.98 -8.01
C ASP A 196 13.49 -3.30 -8.88
N THR A 197 13.90 -2.70 -9.99
CA THR A 197 12.96 -2.10 -10.95
C THR A 197 12.19 -3.16 -11.74
N LEU A 198 12.61 -4.43 -11.70
CA LEU A 198 12.03 -5.54 -12.46
C LEU A 198 11.94 -5.27 -13.98
N GLY A 199 12.71 -4.29 -14.47
CA GLY A 199 12.65 -3.81 -15.85
C GLY A 199 11.39 -3.02 -16.21
N THR A 200 10.56 -2.61 -15.25
CA THR A 200 9.36 -1.80 -15.48
C THR A 200 9.68 -0.31 -15.58
N PRO A 201 8.88 0.49 -16.31
CA PRO A 201 8.96 1.94 -16.24
C PRO A 201 8.54 2.42 -14.85
N TYR A 202 9.09 3.56 -14.41
CA TYR A 202 8.67 4.21 -13.17
C TYR A 202 7.18 4.57 -13.19
N ASP A 203 6.47 4.24 -12.13
CA ASP A 203 5.02 4.36 -12.03
C ASP A 203 4.58 5.46 -11.07
N TYR A 204 4.29 6.64 -11.61
CA TYR A 204 3.73 7.74 -10.82
C TYR A 204 2.39 7.38 -10.15
N GLU A 205 1.62 6.47 -10.73
CA GLU A 205 0.31 6.06 -10.22
C GLU A 205 0.37 4.82 -9.32
N SER A 206 1.58 4.33 -8.99
CA SER A 206 1.75 3.18 -8.11
C SER A 206 1.07 3.43 -6.76
N LEU A 207 0.39 2.40 -6.24
CA LEU A 207 -0.15 2.40 -4.88
C LEU A 207 0.96 2.50 -3.83
N MET A 208 2.21 2.19 -4.20
CA MET A 208 3.40 2.27 -3.36
C MET A 208 4.13 3.61 -3.50
N HIS A 209 3.60 4.59 -4.24
CA HIS A 209 4.23 5.90 -4.39
C HIS A 209 3.71 6.90 -3.35
N TYR A 210 4.61 7.58 -2.66
CA TYR A 210 4.25 8.72 -1.78
C TYR A 210 3.51 9.84 -2.52
N GLY A 211 2.66 10.53 -1.78
CA GLY A 211 2.09 11.81 -2.18
C GLY A 211 3.11 12.94 -2.18
N SER A 212 2.77 14.01 -2.90
CA SER A 212 3.66 15.18 -3.06
C SER A 212 3.96 15.92 -1.76
N HIS A 213 3.17 15.74 -0.70
CA HIS A 213 3.30 16.47 0.57
C HIS A 213 3.66 15.56 1.75
N ASP A 214 3.97 14.29 1.50
CA ASP A 214 4.30 13.35 2.57
C ASP A 214 5.55 13.84 3.30
N PHE A 215 5.50 13.77 4.63
CA PHE A 215 6.55 14.28 5.53
C PHE A 215 6.91 15.76 5.36
N SER A 216 5.99 16.59 4.83
CA SER A 216 6.23 18.03 4.69
C SER A 216 6.23 18.76 6.03
N SER A 217 7.26 19.58 6.27
CA SER A 217 7.40 20.44 7.46
C SER A 217 6.69 21.79 7.33
N ASN A 218 6.45 22.23 6.11
CA ASN A 218 6.04 23.60 5.80
C ASN A 218 4.83 23.69 4.85
N GLY A 219 4.18 22.54 4.58
CA GLY A 219 3.02 22.44 3.70
C GLY A 219 3.35 22.60 2.21
N LYS A 220 4.62 22.71 1.83
CA LYS A 220 5.07 22.69 0.43
C LYS A 220 5.40 21.25 0.00
N PRO A 221 5.41 20.95 -1.31
CA PRO A 221 5.67 19.61 -1.78
C PRO A 221 7.09 19.14 -1.45
N THR A 222 7.21 17.93 -0.91
CA THR A 222 8.46 17.19 -0.70
C THR A 222 8.86 16.39 -1.93
N ILE A 223 7.90 15.96 -2.76
CA ILE A 223 8.17 15.29 -4.03
C ILE A 223 7.50 16.06 -5.17
N VAL A 224 8.29 16.39 -6.19
CA VAL A 224 7.82 17.08 -7.40
C VAL A 224 8.09 16.20 -8.62
N PRO A 225 7.04 15.71 -9.33
CA PRO A 225 7.21 15.02 -10.60
C PRO A 225 7.87 15.90 -11.65
N LYS A 226 8.79 15.33 -12.43
CA LYS A 226 9.40 16.01 -13.58
C LYS A 226 8.46 16.09 -14.77
N ASN A 227 7.57 15.10 -14.91
CA ASN A 227 6.42 15.23 -15.79
C ASN A 227 5.32 16.05 -15.09
N SER A 228 5.06 17.26 -15.58
CA SER A 228 4.11 18.20 -14.95
C SER A 228 2.65 17.74 -14.96
N THR A 229 2.28 16.76 -15.78
CA THR A 229 0.92 16.20 -15.80
C THR A 229 0.77 14.96 -14.93
N ALA A 230 1.87 14.39 -14.43
CA ALA A 230 1.84 13.21 -13.59
C ALA A 230 1.24 13.52 -12.22
N LYS A 231 0.41 12.59 -11.72
CA LYS A 231 -0.15 12.61 -10.37
C LYS A 231 0.50 11.49 -9.57
N ILE A 232 0.82 11.76 -8.31
CA ILE A 232 1.46 10.82 -7.38
C ILE A 232 0.66 10.73 -6.08
N GLY A 233 0.81 9.62 -5.35
CA GLY A 233 0.17 9.41 -4.05
C GLY A 233 -1.30 9.03 -4.12
N GLN A 234 -1.72 8.35 -5.20
CA GLN A 234 -3.06 7.75 -5.20
C GLN A 234 -3.08 6.59 -4.20
N GLY A 235 -4.11 6.52 -3.37
CA GLY A 235 -4.24 5.51 -2.31
C GLY A 235 -5.47 4.63 -2.47
N HIS A 236 -5.92 4.37 -3.70
CA HIS A 236 -7.24 3.79 -3.96
C HIS A 236 -7.18 2.40 -4.58
N SER A 237 -6.24 2.15 -5.50
CA SER A 237 -6.20 0.89 -6.27
C SER A 237 -4.80 0.57 -6.76
N LEU A 238 -4.53 -0.71 -7.01
CA LEU A 238 -3.33 -1.13 -7.74
C LEU A 238 -3.32 -0.51 -9.14
N SER A 239 -2.19 0.04 -9.53
CA SER A 239 -1.94 0.43 -10.92
C SER A 239 -1.74 -0.81 -11.80
N ARG A 240 -1.66 -0.61 -13.12
CA ARG A 240 -1.29 -1.69 -14.04
C ARG A 240 0.16 -2.16 -13.81
N ILE A 241 1.05 -1.27 -13.42
CA ILE A 241 2.46 -1.60 -13.20
C ILE A 241 2.63 -2.32 -11.86
N ASP A 242 1.91 -1.92 -10.80
CA ASP A 242 1.87 -2.67 -9.53
C ASP A 242 1.52 -4.15 -9.76
N ILE A 243 0.48 -4.40 -10.58
CA ILE A 243 0.05 -5.77 -10.93
C ILE A 243 1.15 -6.51 -11.70
N LEU A 244 1.75 -5.86 -12.70
CA LEU A 244 2.82 -6.44 -13.50
C LEU A 244 4.05 -6.78 -12.66
N GLU A 245 4.43 -5.90 -11.74
CA GLU A 245 5.59 -6.10 -10.87
C GLU A 245 5.39 -7.27 -9.92
N VAL A 246 4.19 -7.41 -9.32
CA VAL A 246 3.85 -8.63 -8.56
C VAL A 246 3.98 -9.86 -9.44
N GLN A 247 3.52 -9.78 -10.70
CA GLN A 247 3.57 -10.91 -11.62
C GLN A 247 4.99 -11.32 -12.01
N LEU A 248 5.85 -10.34 -12.28
CA LEU A 248 7.26 -10.55 -12.60
C LEU A 248 8.03 -11.07 -11.39
N TYR A 249 7.82 -10.44 -10.22
CA TYR A 249 8.49 -10.81 -8.99
C TYR A 249 8.13 -12.24 -8.56
N TYR A 250 6.87 -12.64 -8.61
CA TYR A 250 6.45 -14.00 -8.26
C TYR A 250 6.50 -15.00 -9.42
N GLN A 251 7.01 -14.60 -10.59
CA GLN A 251 7.15 -15.45 -11.78
C GLN A 251 5.84 -16.17 -12.16
N CYS A 252 4.72 -15.43 -12.15
CA CYS A 252 3.37 -15.99 -12.28
C CYS A 252 3.12 -16.72 -13.61
N THR A 253 3.90 -16.42 -14.65
CA THR A 253 3.84 -17.07 -15.97
C THR A 253 4.76 -18.30 -16.08
N GLY A 254 5.48 -18.65 -15.01
CA GLY A 254 6.58 -19.62 -15.05
C GLY A 254 7.89 -18.98 -15.54
N PRO A 255 9.00 -19.74 -15.51
CA PRO A 255 10.27 -19.26 -16.05
C PRO A 255 10.11 -18.94 -17.53
N VAL A 256 10.54 -17.75 -17.94
CA VAL A 256 10.66 -17.41 -19.36
C VAL A 256 11.73 -18.34 -19.93
N SER A 257 11.30 -19.41 -20.61
CA SER A 257 12.19 -20.21 -21.42
C SER A 257 12.68 -19.33 -22.56
N VAL A 258 13.90 -18.80 -22.42
CA VAL A 258 14.63 -18.23 -23.54
C VAL A 258 14.94 -19.42 -24.46
N GLU A 259 14.10 -19.63 -25.47
CA GLU A 259 14.51 -20.47 -26.60
C GLU A 259 15.74 -19.82 -27.21
N LYS A 260 16.90 -20.42 -26.95
CA LYS A 260 18.11 -20.17 -27.72
C LYS A 260 17.94 -20.87 -29.06
N ASN A 261 17.44 -20.14 -30.05
CA ASN A 261 17.96 -20.04 -31.44
C ASN A 261 16.89 -19.54 -32.40
#